data_AF-A0A2V7FT09-F1
#
_entry.id   AF-A0A2V7FT09-F1
#
_cell.length_a   1.000
_cell.length_b   1.000
_cell.length_c   1.000
_cell.angle_alpha   90.00
_cell.angle_beta   90.00
_cell.angle_gamma   90.00
#
_symmetry.space_group_name_H-M   'P 1'
#
loop_
_entity.id
_entity.type
_entity.pdbx_description
1 polymer ?
#
loop_
_entity_poly.entity_id
_entity_poly.type
_entity_poly.pdbx_seq_one_letter_code
_entity_poly.pdbx_strand_id
1 'polypeptide(L)'
;SEDRSYEERQRHPADYDAQSSQREIAIHALEHLASTDRGVIMLRRIVRDGIRAVAAGRDPKEILREPRPPITTHAQDSVLRIPPEQDPEADKRLLRETGRAVVRGGPRAGHDMGDTREGETCRS
;
A
#
# COMPACT_ATOMS: atom_id res chain seq x y z
N SER A 1 -7.60 11.64 8.88
CA SER A 1 -6.97 12.36 10.00
C SER A 1 -7.84 12.21 11.23
N GLU A 2 -7.25 11.98 12.39
CA GLU A 2 -7.96 11.87 13.68
C GLU A 2 -8.75 13.15 14.03
N ASP A 3 -8.47 14.26 13.33
CA ASP A 3 -9.08 15.58 13.51
C ASP A 3 -10.56 15.69 13.06
N ARG A 4 -11.13 14.65 12.44
CA ARG A 4 -12.53 14.66 12.01
C ARG A 4 -13.44 14.29 13.18
N SER A 5 -14.61 14.92 13.27
CA SER A 5 -15.59 14.57 14.30
C SER A 5 -16.01 13.10 14.19
N TYR A 6 -16.45 12.50 15.30
CA TYR A 6 -16.91 11.12 15.31
C TYR A 6 -18.04 10.88 14.30
N GLU A 7 -18.97 11.82 14.18
CA GLU A 7 -20.11 11.72 13.25
C GLU A 7 -19.65 11.73 11.78
N GLU A 8 -18.68 12.58 11.42
CA GLU A 8 -18.11 12.61 10.07
C GLU A 8 -17.33 11.34 9.75
N ARG A 9 -16.58 10.79 10.71
CA ARG A 9 -15.85 9.52 10.55
C ARG A 9 -16.80 8.33 10.34
N GLN A 10 -17.98 8.36 10.95
CA GLN A 10 -19.02 7.34 10.72
C GLN A 10 -19.66 7.48 9.33
N ARG A 11 -19.91 8.71 8.85
CA ARG A 11 -20.49 8.95 7.52
C ARG A 11 -19.50 8.76 6.37
N HIS A 12 -18.24 9.10 6.59
CA HIS A 12 -17.18 9.08 5.59
C HIS A 12 -15.91 8.40 6.15
N PRO A 13 -15.96 7.08 6.41
CA PRO A 13 -14.82 6.37 6.99
C PRO A 13 -13.63 6.39 6.02
N ALA A 14 -12.43 6.58 6.57
CA ALA A 14 -11.18 6.40 5.85
C ALA A 14 -10.49 5.08 6.27
N ASP A 15 -9.36 4.76 5.67
CA ASP A 15 -8.61 3.53 5.96
C ASP A 15 -8.29 3.36 7.45
N TYR A 16 -7.91 4.45 8.13
CA TYR A 16 -7.65 4.43 9.57
C TYR A 16 -8.88 3.95 10.36
N ASP A 17 -10.09 4.42 9.99
CA ASP A 17 -11.33 4.07 10.68
C ASP A 17 -11.67 2.59 10.44
N ALA A 18 -11.53 2.15 9.19
CA ALA A 18 -11.74 0.76 8.81
C ALA A 18 -10.77 -0.19 9.54
N GLN A 19 -9.48 0.15 9.59
CA GLN A 19 -8.45 -0.62 10.28
C GLN A 19 -8.67 -0.66 11.80
N SER A 20 -8.89 0.50 12.42
CA SER A 20 -9.06 0.61 13.88
C SER A 20 -10.31 -0.12 14.37
N SER A 21 -11.36 -0.19 13.55
CA SER A 21 -12.57 -0.96 13.88
C SER A 21 -12.34 -2.47 14.04
N GLN A 22 -11.19 -2.99 13.57
CA GLN A 22 -10.82 -4.41 13.70
C GLN A 22 -10.33 -4.80 15.10
N ARG A 23 -10.25 -3.82 16.03
CA ARG A 23 -9.66 -3.89 17.40
C ARG A 23 -8.15 -3.67 17.41
N GLU A 24 -7.61 -3.37 18.58
CA GLU A 24 -6.17 -3.23 18.83
C GLU A 24 -5.39 -4.49 18.42
N ILE A 25 -5.98 -5.67 18.64
CA ILE A 25 -5.48 -6.95 18.14
C ILE A 25 -6.59 -7.62 17.33
N ALA A 26 -6.33 -7.85 16.06
CA ALA A 26 -7.27 -8.55 15.17
C ALA A 26 -7.50 -9.99 15.63
N ILE A 27 -8.77 -10.39 15.71
CA ILE A 27 -9.16 -11.77 16.06
C ILE A 27 -9.34 -12.55 14.75
N HIS A 28 -8.29 -13.23 14.30
CA HIS A 28 -8.30 -13.95 13.02
C HIS A 28 -9.41 -15.01 12.89
N ALA A 29 -9.92 -15.53 14.00
CA ALA A 29 -11.03 -16.48 14.01
C ALA A 29 -12.37 -15.88 13.53
N LEU A 30 -12.49 -14.55 13.50
CA LEU A 30 -13.69 -13.84 13.03
C LEU A 30 -13.62 -13.47 11.54
N GLU A 31 -12.52 -13.79 10.86
CA GLU A 31 -12.31 -13.38 9.48
C GLU A 31 -12.74 -14.46 8.49
N HIS A 32 -13.44 -14.05 7.42
CA HIS A 32 -13.86 -14.92 6.33
C HIS A 32 -13.04 -14.64 5.07
N LEU A 33 -11.89 -15.29 4.94
CA LEU A 33 -10.98 -15.09 3.81
C LEU A 33 -11.53 -15.72 2.53
N ALA A 34 -11.53 -14.95 1.44
CA ALA A 34 -11.93 -15.36 0.11
C ALA A 34 -10.72 -15.51 -0.83
N SER A 35 -10.98 -15.84 -2.10
CA SER A 35 -9.94 -16.04 -3.11
C SER A 35 -9.07 -14.79 -3.35
N THR A 36 -9.65 -13.61 -3.17
CA THR A 36 -8.94 -12.31 -3.28
C THR A 36 -7.92 -12.12 -2.16
N ASP A 37 -8.07 -12.80 -1.03
CA ASP A 37 -7.20 -12.67 0.15
C ASP A 37 -5.97 -13.58 0.10
N ARG A 38 -5.66 -14.15 -1.07
CA ARG A 38 -4.52 -15.05 -1.25
C ARG A 38 -3.21 -14.45 -0.72
N GLY A 39 -2.98 -13.16 -0.97
CA GLY A 39 -1.80 -12.44 -0.48
C GLY A 39 -1.74 -12.42 1.05
N VAL A 40 -2.87 -12.15 1.72
CA VAL A 40 -2.99 -12.14 3.18
C VAL A 40 -2.71 -13.54 3.75
N ILE A 41 -3.26 -14.58 3.14
CA ILE A 41 -3.02 -15.98 3.54
C ILE A 41 -1.53 -16.32 3.46
N MET A 42 -0.88 -15.94 2.35
CA MET A 42 0.55 -16.19 2.14
C MET A 42 1.41 -15.43 3.16
N LEU A 43 1.11 -14.15 3.40
CA LEU A 43 1.81 -13.35 4.39
C LEU A 43 1.70 -13.95 5.80
N ARG A 44 0.48 -14.33 6.22
CA ARG A 44 0.25 -14.98 7.52
C ARG A 44 1.02 -16.28 7.68
N ARG A 45 1.16 -17.05 6.60
CA ARG A 45 1.97 -18.27 6.62
C ARG A 45 3.46 -17.93 6.81
N ILE A 46 4.00 -16.98 6.06
CA ILE A 46 5.41 -16.55 6.18
C ILE A 46 5.71 -16.09 7.61
N VAL A 47 4.87 -15.25 8.20
CA VAL A 47 5.06 -14.75 9.57
C VAL A 47 5.02 -15.90 10.59
N ARG A 48 4.03 -16.80 10.52
CA ARG A 48 3.95 -17.94 11.43
C ARG A 48 5.15 -18.87 11.33
N ASP A 49 5.60 -19.15 10.12
CA ASP A 49 6.76 -20.01 9.88
C ASP A 49 8.05 -19.33 10.38
N GLY A 50 8.17 -18.01 10.23
CA GLY A 50 9.26 -17.22 10.81
C GLY A 50 9.28 -17.25 12.33
N ILE A 51 8.13 -17.04 13.00
CA ILE A 51 8.01 -17.14 14.46
C ILE A 51 8.46 -18.52 14.95
N ARG A 52 8.02 -19.59 14.29
CA ARG A 52 8.42 -20.97 14.62
C ARG A 52 9.91 -21.22 14.40
N ALA A 53 10.51 -20.63 13.37
CA ALA A 53 11.95 -20.73 13.11
C ALA A 53 12.74 -20.08 14.26
N VAL A 54 12.38 -18.84 14.63
CA VAL A 54 13.00 -18.11 15.74
C VAL A 54 12.88 -18.89 17.05
N ALA A 55 11.69 -19.40 17.36
CA ALA A 55 11.46 -20.20 18.58
C ALA A 55 12.32 -21.48 18.62
N ALA A 56 12.69 -22.02 17.46
CA ALA A 56 13.56 -23.18 17.33
C ALA A 56 15.06 -22.81 17.25
N GLY A 57 15.44 -21.55 17.50
CA GLY A 57 16.82 -21.07 17.40
C GLY A 57 17.36 -20.99 15.97
N ARG A 58 16.48 -20.97 14.97
CA ARG A 58 16.83 -20.86 13.54
C ARG A 58 16.48 -19.47 13.01
N ASP A 59 17.12 -19.10 11.90
CA ASP A 59 16.79 -17.87 11.20
C ASP A 59 15.43 -17.98 10.47
N PRO A 60 14.54 -16.97 10.60
CA PRO A 60 13.37 -16.84 9.74
C PRO A 60 13.77 -16.55 8.28
N LYS A 61 12.81 -16.75 7.38
CA LYS A 61 13.02 -16.54 5.94
C LYS A 61 13.36 -15.08 5.63
N GLU A 62 14.26 -14.87 4.66
CA GLU A 62 14.66 -13.55 4.15
C GLU A 62 15.35 -12.60 5.17
N ILE A 63 16.09 -13.13 6.16
CA ILE A 63 16.98 -12.26 6.94
C ILE A 63 18.08 -11.71 6.03
N LEU A 64 18.14 -10.39 5.91
CA LEU A 64 19.21 -9.66 5.25
C LEU A 64 20.32 -9.36 6.26
N ARG A 65 21.41 -10.13 6.23
CA ARG A 65 22.62 -9.90 7.04
C ARG A 65 23.66 -9.03 6.31
N GLU A 66 23.60 -9.06 4.99
CA GLU A 66 24.46 -8.28 4.10
C GLU A 66 23.60 -7.46 3.13
N PRO A 67 24.11 -6.30 2.65
CA PRO A 67 23.42 -5.53 1.63
C PRO A 67 23.18 -6.38 0.37
N ARG A 68 21.94 -6.41 -0.10
CA ARG A 68 21.54 -7.03 -1.37
C ARG A 68 21.03 -5.92 -2.30
N PRO A 69 21.13 -6.07 -3.63
CA PRO A 69 20.43 -5.18 -4.55
C PRO A 69 18.95 -5.01 -4.13
N PRO A 70 18.42 -3.77 -4.15
CA PRO A 70 17.04 -3.50 -3.80
C PRO A 70 16.09 -4.39 -4.61
N ILE A 71 15.10 -4.97 -3.94
CA ILE A 71 14.00 -5.64 -4.63
C ILE A 71 13.08 -4.54 -5.14
N THR A 72 12.89 -4.45 -6.45
CA THR A 72 11.93 -3.51 -7.03
C THR A 72 10.53 -3.86 -6.55
N THR A 73 9.92 -2.95 -5.78
CA THR A 73 8.52 -3.01 -5.38
C THR A 73 7.74 -1.96 -6.16
N HIS A 74 6.51 -2.29 -6.54
CA HIS A 74 5.63 -1.37 -7.27
C HIS A 74 4.55 -0.85 -6.32
N ALA A 75 4.95 -0.09 -5.30
CA ALA A 75 4.07 0.53 -4.31
C ALA A 75 3.83 2.02 -4.60
N GLN A 76 3.82 2.39 -5.89
CA GLN A 76 3.65 3.77 -6.34
C GLN A 76 2.16 4.14 -6.41
N ASP A 77 1.84 5.36 -5.98
CA ASP A 77 0.52 5.95 -6.08
C ASP A 77 0.58 7.22 -6.97
N SER A 78 0.82 7.02 -8.27
CA SER A 78 0.97 8.11 -9.22
C SER A 78 -0.32 8.33 -10.00
N VAL A 79 -0.88 9.54 -9.89
CA VAL A 79 -2.05 9.98 -10.68
C VAL A 79 -1.59 10.82 -11.86
N LEU A 80 -1.64 10.26 -13.07
CA LEU A 80 -1.27 10.99 -14.28
C LEU A 80 -2.52 11.50 -15.00
N ARG A 81 -2.48 12.76 -15.44
CA ARG A 81 -3.48 13.29 -16.37
C ARG A 81 -3.07 12.94 -17.80
N ILE A 82 -3.75 11.95 -18.38
CA ILE A 82 -3.50 11.46 -19.74
C ILE A 82 -4.76 11.77 -20.57
N PRO A 83 -4.67 12.61 -21.62
CA PRO A 83 -5.78 12.80 -22.55
C PRO A 83 -6.14 11.48 -23.25
N PRO A 84 -7.43 11.14 -23.39
CA PRO A 84 -7.83 9.89 -24.01
C PRO A 84 -7.66 9.94 -25.53
N GLU A 85 -7.40 8.78 -26.13
CA GLU A 85 -7.48 8.60 -27.58
C GLU A 85 -8.93 8.36 -28.03
N GLN A 86 -9.26 8.78 -29.26
CA GLN A 86 -10.62 8.59 -29.80
C GLN A 86 -10.91 7.12 -30.15
N ASP A 87 -9.89 6.38 -30.59
CA ASP A 87 -10.00 4.96 -30.91
C ASP A 87 -9.79 4.10 -29.65
N PRO A 88 -10.73 3.20 -29.29
CA PRO A 88 -10.62 2.39 -28.09
C PRO A 88 -9.38 1.48 -28.02
N GLU A 89 -8.90 0.98 -29.15
CA GLU A 89 -7.72 0.10 -29.18
C GLU A 89 -6.42 0.91 -29.09
N ALA A 90 -6.39 2.11 -29.66
CA ALA A 90 -5.32 3.08 -29.45
C ALA A 90 -5.25 3.54 -27.98
N ASP A 91 -6.39 3.82 -27.36
CA ASP A 91 -6.45 4.25 -25.95
C ASP A 91 -5.95 3.17 -24.99
N LYS A 92 -6.36 1.92 -25.19
CA LYS A 92 -5.82 0.77 -24.44
C LYS A 92 -4.30 0.63 -24.59
N ARG A 93 -3.78 0.88 -25.79
CA ARG A 93 -2.34 0.81 -26.07
C ARG A 93 -1.60 1.93 -25.34
N LEU A 94 -2.12 3.16 -25.43
CA LEU A 94 -1.60 4.33 -24.72
C LEU A 94 -1.52 4.04 -23.21
N LEU A 95 -2.63 3.64 -22.59
CA LEU A 95 -2.67 3.33 -21.15
C LEU A 95 -1.66 2.24 -20.75
N ARG A 96 -1.51 1.19 -21.58
CA ARG A 96 -0.55 0.10 -21.33
C ARG A 96 0.90 0.58 -21.44
N GLU A 97 1.21 1.39 -22.44
CA GLU A 97 2.56 1.94 -22.65
C GLU A 97 2.93 2.93 -21.55
N THR A 98 2.00 3.80 -21.15
CA THR A 98 2.19 4.71 -20.02
C THR A 98 2.39 3.94 -18.71
N GLY A 99 1.55 2.95 -18.40
CA GLY A 99 1.73 2.12 -17.21
C GLY A 99 3.11 1.45 -17.14
N ARG A 100 3.61 0.95 -18.28
CA ARG A 100 4.97 0.40 -18.39
C ARG A 100 6.05 1.47 -18.20
N ALA A 101 5.84 2.69 -18.70
CA ALA A 101 6.78 3.79 -18.50
C ALA A 101 6.87 4.16 -17.01
N VAL A 102 5.73 4.27 -16.31
CA VAL A 102 5.69 4.57 -14.87
C VAL A 102 6.43 3.51 -14.07
N VAL A 103 6.19 2.22 -14.34
CA VAL A 103 6.90 1.09 -13.70
C VAL A 103 8.43 1.17 -13.86
N ARG A 104 8.92 1.73 -14.98
CA ARG A 104 10.35 1.92 -15.25
C ARG A 104 10.93 3.20 -14.65
N GLY A 105 10.16 3.94 -13.86
CA GLY A 105 10.57 5.23 -13.29
C GLY A 105 10.40 6.41 -14.24
N GLY A 106 9.52 6.27 -15.23
CA GLY A 106 9.11 7.33 -16.16
C GLY A 106 8.33 8.47 -15.51
N PRO A 107 7.47 9.20 -16.26
CA PRO A 107 6.79 10.40 -15.77
C PRO A 107 6.08 10.14 -14.44
N ARG A 108 6.37 10.98 -13.45
CA ARG A 108 5.70 10.96 -12.15
C ARG A 108 4.67 12.08 -12.12
N ALA A 109 3.57 11.84 -11.44
CA ALA A 109 2.62 12.89 -11.12
C ALA A 109 3.30 13.97 -10.27
N GLY A 110 2.83 15.21 -10.38
CA GLY A 110 3.03 16.17 -9.28
C GLY A 110 2.36 15.59 -8.04
N HIS A 111 3.04 15.63 -6.88
CA HIS A 111 2.40 15.38 -5.60
C HIS A 111 1.29 16.42 -5.44
N ASP A 112 0.04 16.06 -5.70
CA ASP A 112 -1.10 16.82 -5.17
C ASP A 112 -1.25 16.41 -3.70
N MET A 113 -0.37 16.97 -2.86
CA MET A 113 -0.62 17.06 -1.43
C MET A 113 -1.86 17.92 -1.29
N GLY A 114 -3.01 17.27 -1.07
CA GLY A 114 -4.22 17.97 -0.68
C GLY A 114 -3.92 18.95 0.46
N ASP A 115 -4.14 20.23 0.17
CA ASP A 115 -4.26 21.33 1.13
C ASP A 115 -3.01 21.61 2.00
N THR A 116 -2.12 22.47 1.49
CA THR A 116 -1.16 23.23 2.29
C THR A 116 -1.90 24.06 3.34
N ARG A 117 -1.93 23.58 4.59
CA ARG A 117 -1.95 24.49 5.75
C ARG A 117 -0.50 24.78 6.13
N GLU A 118 -0.15 26.04 5.99
CA GLU A 118 1.13 26.61 6.39
C GLU A 118 1.48 26.18 7.83
N GLY A 119 2.65 25.56 7.99
CA GLY A 119 3.17 25.08 9.26
C GLY A 119 4.62 25.49 9.39
N GLU A 120 4.89 26.26 10.43
CA GLU A 120 6.11 27.01 10.68
C GLU A 120 7.38 26.15 10.72
N THR A 121 8.47 26.78 10.28
CA THR A 121 9.83 26.23 10.33
C THR A 121 10.31 26.14 11.78
N CYS A 122 10.34 24.93 12.35
CA CYS A 122 11.12 24.66 13.54
C CYS A 122 12.57 24.37 13.13
N ARG A 123 13.45 25.37 13.30
CA ARG A 123 14.91 25.20 13.20
C ARG A 123 15.41 24.59 14.51
N SER A 124 16.25 23.56 14.37
CA SER A 124 17.13 23.02 15.41
C SER A 124 18.18 24.04 15.86
#